data_AF-A0A1A5D7K7-F1
#
_entry.id   AF-A0A1A5D7K7-F1
#
_cell.length_a   1.000
_cell.length_b   1.000
_cell.length_c   1.000
_cell.angle_alpha   90.00
_cell.angle_beta   90.00
_cell.angle_gamma   90.00
#
_symmetry.space_group_name_H-M   'P 1'
#
loop_
_entity.id
_entity.type
_entity.pdbx_description
1 polymer ?
#
loop_
_entity_poly.entity_id
_entity_poly.type
_entity_poly.pdbx_seq_one_letter_code
_entity_poly.pdbx_strand_id
1 'polypeptide(L)' 'MEESGIVGFTALFCSQAVFAQMLGLEEITEDVVRGWAETKTILTAKIGRRRVINLHRIRRDLERGKSIFCQGDYDDE' A
#
# COMPACT_ATOMS: atom_id res chain seq x y z
N MET A 1 15.12 -24.10 -7.34
CA MET A 1 15.33 -22.64 -7.27
C MET A 1 14.16 -22.02 -8.00
N GLU A 2 13.01 -21.98 -7.32
CA GLU A 2 11.81 -21.35 -7.88
C GLU A 2 12.06 -19.84 -7.86
N GLU A 3 12.21 -19.26 -9.03
CA GLU A 3 11.98 -17.84 -9.19
C GLU A 3 10.51 -17.61 -8.83
N SER A 4 10.27 -17.12 -7.61
CA SER A 4 9.00 -16.52 -7.23
C SER A 4 8.77 -15.32 -8.14
N GLY A 5 8.29 -15.59 -9.34
CA GLY A 5 7.88 -14.59 -10.30
C GLY A 5 6.83 -13.75 -9.63
N ILE A 6 7.20 -12.53 -9.24
CA ILE A 6 6.26 -11.50 -8.84
C ILE A 6 5.37 -11.30 -10.06
N VAL A 7 4.21 -11.95 -10.04
CA VAL A 7 3.15 -11.75 -11.03
C VAL A 7 2.94 -10.25 -11.11
N GLY A 8 3.25 -9.67 -12.28
CA GLY A 8 3.23 -8.23 -12.47
C GLY A 8 1.93 -7.64 -11.95
N PHE A 9 2.02 -6.84 -10.89
CA PHE A 9 0.88 -6.13 -10.29
C PHE A 9 0.27 -5.18 -11.32
N THR A 10 -0.73 -5.64 -12.06
CA THR A 10 -1.57 -4.79 -12.93
C THR A 10 -2.70 -4.11 -12.14
N ALA A 11 -2.92 -4.53 -10.89
CA ALA A 11 -3.92 -3.93 -10.02
C ALA A 11 -3.49 -2.52 -9.58
N LEU A 12 -4.32 -1.52 -9.92
CA LEU A 12 -4.11 -0.13 -9.48
C LEU A 12 -4.48 0.08 -8.02
N PHE A 13 -5.39 -0.74 -7.49
CA PHE A 13 -5.92 -0.63 -6.15
C PHE A 13 -6.06 -1.99 -5.48
N CYS A 14 -5.98 -2.02 -4.15
CA CYS A 14 -6.39 -3.16 -3.34
C CYS A 14 -7.09 -2.72 -2.05
N SER A 15 -7.78 -3.64 -1.37
CA SER A 15 -8.29 -3.39 -0.03
C SER A 15 -7.16 -3.39 1.00
N GLN A 16 -7.40 -2.81 2.17
CA GLN A 16 -6.44 -2.83 3.28
C GLN A 16 -6.10 -4.26 3.71
N ALA A 17 -7.10 -5.14 3.81
CA ALA A 17 -6.91 -6.56 4.12
C ALA A 17 -6.02 -7.28 3.10
N VAL A 18 -6.20 -7.01 1.80
CA VAL A 18 -5.38 -7.61 0.74
C VAL A 18 -3.96 -7.06 0.79
N PHE A 19 -3.78 -5.76 1.06
CA PHE A 19 -2.46 -5.16 1.21
C PHE A 19 -1.68 -5.78 2.37
N ALA A 20 -2.32 -5.97 3.53
CA ALA A 20 -1.73 -6.67 4.68
C ALA A 20 -1.27 -8.09 4.30
N GLN A 21 -2.13 -8.86 3.63
CA GLN A 21 -1.79 -10.21 3.15
C GLN A 21 -0.62 -10.21 2.15
N MET A 22 -0.55 -9.21 1.27
CA MET A 22 0.53 -9.08 0.29
C MET A 22 1.90 -8.81 0.93
N LEU A 23 1.92 -8.13 2.08
CA LEU A 23 3.16 -7.86 2.81
C LEU A 23 3.68 -9.12 3.51
N GLY A 24 2.81 -10.08 3.83
CA GLY A 24 3.21 -11.41 4.30
C GLY A 24 3.89 -11.43 5.68
N LEU A 25 3.74 -10.35 6.46
CA LEU A 25 4.28 -10.22 7.81
C LEU A 25 3.16 -10.36 8.82
N GLU A 26 3.31 -11.26 9.81
CA GLU A 26 2.26 -11.60 10.78
C GLU A 26 1.84 -10.39 11.63
N GLU A 27 2.77 -9.47 11.90
CA GLU A 27 2.51 -8.24 12.65
C GLU A 27 1.74 -7.18 11.86
N ILE A 28 1.67 -7.31 10.52
CA ILE A 28 0.98 -6.35 9.66
C ILE A 28 -0.44 -6.84 9.42
N THR A 29 -1.36 -6.39 10.28
CA THR A 29 -2.79 -6.67 10.15
C THR A 29 -3.52 -5.60 9.34
N GLU A 30 -4.79 -5.85 8.99
CA GLU A 30 -5.64 -4.82 8.35
C GLU A 30 -5.74 -3.54 9.21
N ASP A 31 -5.76 -3.66 10.53
CA ASP A 31 -5.85 -2.52 11.44
C ASP A 31 -4.57 -1.66 11.41
N VAL A 32 -3.40 -2.29 11.28
CA VAL A 32 -2.13 -1.59 11.09
C VAL A 32 -2.14 -0.80 9.78
N VAL A 33 -2.57 -1.44 8.68
CA VAL A 33 -2.72 -0.77 7.38
C VAL A 33 -3.74 0.36 7.43
N ARG A 34 -4.82 0.21 8.20
CA ARG A 34 -5.78 1.30 8.45
C ARG A 34 -5.11 2.47 9.14
N GLY A 35 -4.32 2.22 10.17
CA GLY A 35 -3.52 3.24 10.85
C GLY A 35 -2.66 4.03 9.86
N TRP A 36 -1.93 3.34 8.98
CA TRP A 36 -1.13 4.00 7.93
C TRP A 36 -1.94 4.84 6.96
N ALA A 37 -3.15 4.41 6.63
CA ALA A 37 -4.05 5.18 5.77
C ALA A 37 -4.58 6.44 6.48
N GLU A 38 -4.81 6.38 7.79
CA GLU A 38 -5.28 7.49 8.63
C GLU A 38 -4.16 8.50 8.88
N THR A 39 -2.94 8.04 9.11
CA THR A 39 -1.74 8.88 9.32
C THR A 39 -1.09 9.34 8.02
N LYS A 40 -1.73 9.10 6.88
CA LYS A 40 -1.21 9.43 5.54
C LYS A 40 0.21 8.91 5.31
N THR A 41 0.53 7.74 5.87
CA THR A 41 1.78 7.02 5.66
C THR A 41 1.78 6.29 4.31
N ILE A 42 0.62 5.84 3.85
CA ILE A 42 0.43 5.23 2.53
C ILE A 42 -0.68 5.93 1.77
N LEU A 43 -0.52 6.05 0.44
CA LEU A 43 -1.54 6.69 -0.37
C LEU A 43 -2.80 5.83 -0.50
N THR A 44 -3.96 6.48 -0.36
CA THR A 44 -5.26 5.84 -0.57
C THR A 44 -6.12 6.62 -1.57
N ALA A 45 -7.07 5.94 -2.19
CA ALA A 45 -8.12 6.55 -2.99
C ALA A 45 -9.49 6.29 -2.35
N LYS A 46 -10.39 7.26 -2.44
CA LYS A 46 -11.79 7.11 -2.03
C LYS A 46 -12.65 6.78 -3.24
N ILE A 47 -13.20 5.58 -3.29
CA ILE A 47 -14.08 5.11 -4.37
C ILE A 47 -15.44 4.82 -3.75
N GLY A 48 -16.41 5.68 -4.05
CA GLY A 48 -17.71 5.66 -3.36
C GLY A 48 -17.55 5.83 -1.85
N ARG A 49 -18.03 4.84 -1.08
CA ARG A 49 -17.94 4.82 0.40
C ARG A 49 -16.77 3.99 0.93
N ARG A 50 -15.85 3.53 0.06
CA ARG A 50 -14.72 2.68 0.44
C ARG A 50 -13.40 3.42 0.22
N ARG A 51 -12.45 3.19 1.12
CA ARG A 51 -11.06 3.60 0.99
C ARG A 51 -10.25 2.38 0.52
N VAL A 52 -9.48 2.55 -0.55
CA VAL A 52 -8.60 1.52 -1.13
C VAL A 52 -7.16 2.03 -1.18
N ILE A 53 -6.19 1.12 -1.12
CA ILE A 53 -4.77 1.45 -1.22
C ILE A 53 -4.41 1.71 -2.68
N ASN A 54 -3.70 2.81 -2.96
CA ASN A 54 -3.23 3.15 -4.30
C ASN A 54 -1.87 2.49 -4.56
N LEU A 55 -1.91 1.27 -5.10
CA LEU A 55 -0.72 0.47 -5.40
C LEU A 55 0.14 1.12 -6.48
N HIS A 56 -0.49 1.80 -7.45
CA HIS A 56 0.22 2.47 -8.53
C HIS A 56 1.18 3.53 -7.99
N ARG A 57 0.75 4.33 -7.00
CA ARG A 57 1.65 5.35 -6.43
C ARG A 57 2.77 4.74 -5.61
N ILE A 58 2.46 3.78 -4.74
CA ILE A 58 3.48 3.09 -3.93
C ILE A 58 4.57 2.53 -4.83
N ARG A 59 4.18 1.86 -5.93
CA ARG A 59 5.12 1.35 -6.92
C ARG A 59 5.99 2.44 -7.54
N ARG A 60 5.40 3.57 -7.97
CA ARG A 60 6.16 4.68 -8.55
C ARG A 60 7.15 5.30 -7.56
N ASP A 61 6.80 5.39 -6.29
CA ASP A 61 7.69 5.96 -5.29
C ASP A 61 8.85 5.02 -4.96
N LEU A 62 8.59 3.71 -4.92
CA LEU A 62 9.64 2.68 -4.86
C LEU A 62 10.56 2.74 -6.08
N GLU A 63 10.01 2.86 -7.30
CA GLU A 63 10.78 2.99 -8.55
C GLU A 63 11.65 4.27 -8.58
N ARG A 64 11.25 5.31 -7.85
CA ARG A 64 12.01 6.55 -7.65
C ARG A 64 13.06 6.48 -6.53
N GLY A 65 13.15 5.34 -5.85
CA GLY A 65 14.14 5.09 -4.80
C GLY A 65 13.68 5.43 -3.37
N LYS A 66 12.39 5.74 -3.16
CA LYS A 66 11.86 5.85 -1.79
C LYS A 66 11.88 4.47 -1.15
N SER A 67 12.49 4.35 0.02
CA SER A 67 12.58 3.09 0.77
C SER A 67 11.86 3.13 2.12
N ILE A 68 11.48 4.32 2.59
CA ILE A 68 10.81 4.53 3.87
C ILE A 68 9.55 5.37 3.63
N PHE A 69 8.43 4.88 4.16
CA PHE A 69 7.15 5.58 4.20
C PHE A 69 6.85 6.00 5.64
N CYS A 70 6.66 7.29 5.87
CA CYS A 70 6.47 7.91 7.17
C CYS A 70 5.09 8.56 7.26
N GLN A 71 4.59 8.74 8.49
CA GLN A 71 3.41 9.57 8.74
C GLN A 71 3.54 10.95 8.08
N GLY A 72 2.47 11.38 7.42
CA GLY A 72 2.38 12.68 6.73
C GLY A 72 3.01 12.72 5.34
N ASP A 73 3.64 11.64 4.86
CA ASP A 73 4.24 11.60 3.51
C ASP A 73 3.24 11.93 2.38
N TYR A 74 1.94 11.76 2.63
CA TYR A 74 0.86 12.05 1.71
C TYR A 74 -0.19 13.00 2.31
N ASP A 75 0.24 13.99 3.10
CA ASP A 75 -0.64 15.07 3.60
C ASP A 75 -0.96 16.11 2.51
N ASP A 76 -0.02 16.34 1.58
CA ASP A 76 -0.16 17.31 0.49
C ASP A 76 -0.92 16.77 -0.74
N GLU A 77 -1.40 15.51 -0.69
CA GLU A 77 -2.25 14.88 -1.72
C GLU A 77 -3.72 14.75 -1.28
#